data_AF-A0A815U189-F1
#
_entry.id   AF-A0A815U189-F1
#
_cell.length_a   1.000
_cell.length_b   1.000
_cell.length_c   1.000
_cell.angle_alpha   90.00
_cell.angle_beta   90.00
_cell.angle_gamma   90.00
#
_symmetry.space_group_name_H-M   'P 1'
#
loop_
_entity.id
_entity.type
_entity.pdbx_description
1 polymer ?
#
loop_
_entity_poly.entity_id
_entity_poly.type
_entity_poly.pdbx_seq_one_letter_code
_entity_poly.pdbx_strand_id
1 'polypeptide(L)'
;MHTFTKIASANTSSSCNAQNIHFITSNKGQPLLVMNHYIYKCNKKTNKKKYWICASIGCNVFVHTDINNVYICGGKCEHEHAAVPELIEVQQIRQQIKQRVLNELTPIWAVSDEEMSKTCMSSTAIAIFPTIDETCKHFNY
;
A
#
# COMPACT_ATOMS: atom_id res chain seq x y z
N MET A 1 4.82 -29.89 48.31
CA MET A 1 4.84 -28.41 48.38
C MET A 1 5.79 -27.91 47.30
N HIS A 2 5.29 -27.72 46.07
CA HIS A 2 6.13 -27.29 44.94
C HIS A 2 6.16 -25.76 44.88
N THR A 3 7.33 -25.19 45.18
CA THR A 3 7.63 -23.76 45.07
C THR A 3 7.87 -23.41 43.60
N PHE A 4 7.00 -22.58 43.03
CA PHE A 4 7.21 -21.98 41.72
C PHE A 4 7.95 -20.65 41.87
N THR A 5 9.24 -20.64 41.53
CA THR A 5 10.02 -19.41 41.36
C THR A 5 9.64 -18.77 40.02
N LYS A 6 8.89 -17.66 40.06
CA LYS A 6 8.55 -16.89 38.85
C LYS A 6 9.75 -16.00 38.50
N ILE A 7 10.44 -16.42 37.44
CA ILE A 7 11.56 -15.73 36.81
C ILE A 7 11.10 -14.34 36.34
N ALA A 8 11.88 -13.31 36.69
CA ALA A 8 11.76 -11.97 36.16
C ALA A 8 12.17 -11.99 34.68
N SER A 9 11.22 -11.69 33.78
CA SER A 9 11.54 -11.50 32.36
C SER A 9 12.01 -10.08 32.12
N ALA A 10 13.20 -10.05 31.54
CA ALA A 10 14.00 -8.90 31.18
C ALA A 10 13.31 -7.91 30.23
N ASN A 11 13.79 -6.68 30.34
CA ASN A 11 13.58 -5.55 29.44
C ASN A 11 13.87 -5.94 27.98
N THR A 12 12.92 -5.68 27.07
CA THR A 12 13.19 -5.63 25.63
C THR A 12 13.04 -4.18 25.19
N SER A 13 14.13 -3.42 25.26
CA SER A 13 14.26 -2.13 24.61
C SER A 13 14.21 -2.36 23.09
N SER A 14 13.02 -2.15 22.51
CA SER A 14 12.73 -2.22 21.07
C SER A 14 13.56 -1.18 20.31
N SER A 15 14.78 -1.57 19.92
CA SER A 15 15.70 -0.78 19.09
C SER A 15 15.22 -0.80 17.64
N CYS A 16 14.51 0.24 17.20
CA CYS A 16 14.03 0.42 15.83
C CYS A 16 15.15 0.82 14.84
N ASN A 17 16.07 -0.11 14.54
CA ASN A 17 17.11 0.11 13.54
C ASN A 17 16.60 -0.16 12.11
N ALA A 18 17.11 0.64 11.15
CA ALA A 18 16.93 0.58 9.70
C ALA A 18 15.51 0.18 9.22
N GLN A 19 14.56 1.09 9.38
CA GLN A 19 13.18 0.87 8.95
C GLN A 19 13.07 1.04 7.43
N ASN A 20 12.79 -0.06 6.72
CA ASN A 20 12.49 0.00 5.28
C ASN A 20 11.14 0.70 5.08
N ILE A 21 11.19 1.91 4.51
CA ILE A 21 10.00 2.70 4.21
C ILE A 21 9.80 2.83 2.71
N HIS A 22 8.54 2.74 2.28
CA HIS A 22 8.14 3.03 0.92
C HIS A 22 6.77 3.69 0.89
N PHE A 23 6.39 4.23 -0.26
CA PHE A 23 5.18 5.03 -0.40
C PHE A 23 4.23 4.39 -1.40
N ILE A 24 2.98 4.31 -0.99
CA ILE A 24 1.85 3.93 -1.85
C ILE A 24 0.85 5.08 -1.90
N THR A 25 -0.19 4.97 -2.72
CA THR A 25 -1.24 5.97 -2.84
C THR A 25 -2.57 5.34 -2.52
N SER A 26 -3.33 6.05 -1.70
CA SER A 26 -4.71 5.70 -1.41
C SER A 26 -5.57 5.74 -2.67
N ASN A 27 -6.78 5.19 -2.57
CA ASN A 27 -7.77 5.25 -3.64
C ASN A 27 -8.05 6.69 -4.11
N LYS A 28 -8.04 7.66 -3.17
CA LYS A 28 -8.23 9.10 -3.43
C LYS A 28 -6.95 9.84 -3.84
N GLY A 29 -5.87 9.11 -4.15
CA GLY A 29 -4.59 9.67 -4.60
C GLY A 29 -3.70 10.26 -3.51
N GLN A 30 -4.14 10.27 -2.25
CA GLN A 30 -3.32 10.75 -1.13
C GLN A 30 -2.16 9.79 -0.84
N PRO A 31 -0.94 10.30 -0.56
CA PRO A 31 0.21 9.47 -0.24
C PRO A 31 0.04 8.77 1.11
N LEU A 32 0.46 7.51 1.15
CA LEU A 32 0.52 6.67 2.33
C LEU A 32 1.95 6.18 2.50
N LEU A 33 2.39 6.15 3.76
CA LEU A 33 3.69 5.61 4.14
C LEU A 33 3.50 4.16 4.57
N VAL A 34 4.31 3.26 4.05
CA VAL A 34 4.38 1.88 4.49
C VAL A 34 5.68 1.67 5.25
N MET A 35 5.58 1.12 6.46
CA MET A 35 6.73 0.75 7.29
C MET A 35 6.38 -0.55 8.02
N ASN A 36 7.22 -1.58 7.89
CA ASN A 36 7.02 -2.90 8.50
C ASN A 36 5.62 -3.51 8.26
N HIS A 37 5.09 -3.42 7.04
CA HIS A 37 3.75 -3.92 6.68
C HIS A 37 2.57 -3.19 7.35
N TYR A 38 2.82 -2.04 7.98
CA TYR A 38 1.80 -1.14 8.49
C TYR A 38 1.68 0.09 7.60
N ILE A 39 0.44 0.56 7.45
CA ILE A 39 0.10 1.73 6.65
C ILE A 39 -0.09 2.93 7.57
N TYR A 40 0.50 4.05 7.17
CA TYR A 40 0.41 5.32 7.84
C TYR A 40 -0.16 6.39 6.91
N LYS A 41 -1.05 7.22 7.44
CA LYS A 41 -1.60 8.40 6.76
C LYS A 41 -0.87 9.65 7.19
N CYS A 42 -0.69 10.59 6.26
CA CYS A 42 -0.10 11.88 6.58
C CYS A 42 -1.06 12.68 7.47
N ASN A 43 -0.65 12.94 8.71
CA ASN A 43 -1.39 13.76 9.66
C ASN A 43 -1.11 15.26 9.44
N LYS A 44 0.18 15.60 9.27
CA LYS A 44 0.62 16.99 9.08
C LYS A 44 1.88 17.05 8.26
N LYS A 45 2.02 18.10 7.45
CA LYS A 45 3.27 18.46 6.78
C LYS A 45 3.76 19.80 7.30
N THR A 46 5.07 19.91 7.47
CA THR A 46 5.80 21.15 7.76
C THR A 46 6.92 21.27 6.74
N ASN A 47 7.52 22.45 6.59
CA ASN A 47 8.64 22.67 5.66
C ASN A 47 9.86 21.77 5.92
N LYS A 48 9.97 21.20 7.12
CA LYS A 48 11.10 20.36 7.55
C LYS A 48 10.78 18.88 7.74
N LYS A 49 9.50 18.48 7.83
CA LYS A 49 9.11 17.10 8.12
C LYS A 49 7.66 16.82 7.83
N LYS A 50 7.36 15.54 7.61
CA LYS A 50 6.01 14.98 7.50
C LYS A 50 5.75 14.10 8.71
N TYR A 51 4.56 14.26 9.27
CA TYR A 51 4.08 13.52 10.43
C TYR A 51 3.07 12.49 9.94
N TRP A 52 3.32 11.24 10.25
CA TRP A 52 2.52 10.11 9.81
C TRP A 52 1.97 9.39 11.04
N ILE A 53 0.68 9.04 10.98
CA ILE A 53 0.01 8.28 12.03
C ILE A 53 -0.52 6.99 11.43
N CYS A 54 -0.61 5.93 12.23
CA CYS A 54 -1.19 4.68 11.77
C CYS A 54 -2.59 4.91 11.18
N ALA A 55 -2.88 4.22 10.08
CA ALA A 55 -4.19 4.32 9.43
C ALA A 55 -5.28 3.56 10.20
N SER A 56 -4.91 2.58 11.03
CA SER A 56 -5.85 1.78 11.81
C SER A 56 -6.52 2.61 12.91
N ILE A 57 -7.83 2.41 13.09
CA ILE A 57 -8.62 3.12 14.09
C ILE A 57 -8.16 2.68 15.49
N GLY A 58 -7.92 3.64 16.38
CA GLY A 58 -7.47 3.39 17.75
C GLY A 58 -5.96 3.14 17.90
N CYS A 59 -5.19 3.08 16.80
CA CYS A 59 -3.75 2.95 16.88
C CYS A 59 -3.06 4.32 16.97
N ASN A 60 -2.24 4.51 18.02
CA ASN A 60 -1.53 5.76 18.29
C ASN A 60 -0.06 5.76 17.85
N VAL A 61 0.35 4.74 17.06
CA VAL A 61 1.71 4.65 16.53
C VAL A 61 1.93 5.71 15.45
N PHE A 62 3.10 6.35 15.48
CA PHE A 62 3.45 7.44 14.58
C PHE A 62 4.87 7.31 14.03
N VAL A 63 5.10 7.93 12.87
CA VAL A 63 6.39 8.00 12.19
C VAL A 63 6.59 9.41 11.66
N HIS A 64 7.83 9.89 11.70
CA HIS A 64 8.25 11.15 11.10
C HIS A 64 9.22 10.87 9.96
N THR A 65 8.98 11.51 8.83
CA THR A 65 9.94 11.55 7.72
C THR A 65 10.35 12.98 7.44
N ASP A 66 11.49 13.16 6.80
CA ASP A 66 11.86 14.44 6.21
C ASP A 66 10.93 14.78 5.03
N ILE A 67 11.03 16.00 4.53
CA ILE A 67 10.37 16.46 3.32
C ILE A 67 10.73 15.60 2.11
N ASN A 68 11.97 15.09 2.09
CA ASN A 68 12.54 14.17 1.09
C ASN A 68 12.16 12.70 1.31
N ASN A 69 11.15 12.42 2.16
CA ASN A 69 10.66 11.06 2.40
C ASN A 69 11.68 10.12 3.06
N VAL A 70 12.71 10.65 3.71
CA VAL A 70 13.69 9.88 4.48
C VAL A 70 13.18 9.68 5.91
N TYR A 71 13.27 8.48 6.45
CA TYR A 71 12.89 8.17 7.83
C TYR A 71 13.72 9.03 8.81
N ILE A 72 13.07 9.69 9.77
CA ILE A 72 13.74 10.45 10.84
C ILE A 72 13.62 9.71 12.16
N CYS A 73 12.40 9.45 12.61
CA CYS A 73 12.11 8.79 13.88
C CYS A 73 10.66 8.28 13.92
N GLY A 74 10.33 7.47 14.92
CA GLY A 74 8.96 7.01 15.17
C GLY A 74 8.69 6.83 16.66
N GLY A 75 7.41 6.70 17.00
CA GLY A 75 6.97 6.31 18.33
C GLY A 75 7.22 4.83 18.61
N LYS A 76 6.51 4.28 19.60
CA LYS A 76 6.53 2.82 19.85
C LYS A 76 6.13 2.07 18.58
N CYS A 77 6.85 1.00 18.24
CA CYS A 77 6.53 0.13 17.10
C CYS A 77 5.58 -1.03 17.49
N GLU A 78 4.85 -0.87 18.59
CA GLU A 78 3.89 -1.85 19.09
C GLU A 78 2.50 -1.49 18.59
N HIS A 79 1.99 -2.28 17.65
CA HIS A 79 0.64 -2.13 17.13
C HIS A 79 -0.30 -3.10 17.85
N GLU A 80 -1.41 -2.60 18.37
CA GLU A 80 -2.50 -3.41 18.92
C GLU A 80 -3.43 -3.95 17.80
N HIS A 81 -2.88 -4.20 16.62
CA HIS A 81 -3.60 -4.75 15.48
C HIS A 81 -2.65 -5.47 14.53
N ALA A 82 -3.21 -6.40 13.76
CA ALA A 82 -2.47 -7.11 12.73
C ALA A 82 -1.97 -6.15 11.63
N ALA A 83 -0.83 -6.49 11.04
CA ALA A 83 -0.39 -5.92 9.78
C ALA A 83 -1.35 -6.37 8.66
N VAL A 84 -1.45 -5.57 7.60
CA VAL A 84 -2.36 -5.85 6.46
C VAL A 84 -1.57 -5.83 5.15
N PRO A 85 -0.66 -6.80 4.93
CA PRO A 85 0.19 -6.85 3.74
C PRO A 85 -0.61 -6.98 2.44
N GLU A 86 -1.69 -7.76 2.44
CA GLU A 86 -2.56 -7.93 1.26
C GLU A 86 -3.12 -6.58 0.74
N LEU A 87 -3.49 -5.68 1.66
CA LEU A 87 -3.97 -4.36 1.28
C LEU A 87 -2.88 -3.49 0.65
N ILE A 88 -1.62 -3.65 1.09
CA ILE A 88 -0.47 -2.94 0.52
C ILE A 88 -0.24 -3.41 -0.92
N GLU A 89 -0.28 -4.72 -1.17
CA GLU A 89 -0.12 -5.32 -2.50
C GLU A 89 -1.20 -4.85 -3.47
N VAL A 90 -2.48 -4.88 -3.05
CA VAL A 90 -3.60 -4.39 -3.86
C VAL A 90 -3.41 -2.91 -4.24
N GLN A 91 -2.93 -2.08 -3.32
CA GLN A 91 -2.66 -0.67 -3.60
C GLN A 91 -1.51 -0.49 -4.59
N GLN A 92 -0.43 -1.28 -4.47
CA GLN A 92 0.69 -1.24 -5.41
C GLN A 92 0.26 -1.67 -6.82
N ILE A 93 -0.52 -2.74 -6.95
CA ILE A 93 -1.08 -3.18 -8.24
C ILE A 93 -1.92 -2.06 -8.86
N ARG A 94 -2.82 -1.45 -8.07
CA ARG A 94 -3.65 -0.33 -8.53
C ARG A 94 -2.80 0.85 -9.00
N GLN A 95 -1.71 1.17 -8.29
CA GLN A 95 -0.78 2.21 -8.69
C GLN A 95 -0.11 1.90 -10.03
N GLN A 96 0.36 0.67 -10.22
CA GLN A 96 0.97 0.24 -11.48
C GLN A 96 -0.01 0.36 -12.65
N ILE A 97 -1.27 -0.07 -12.46
CA ILE A 97 -2.32 0.10 -13.47
C ILE A 97 -2.52 1.57 -13.80
N LYS A 98 -2.66 2.44 -12.78
CA LYS A 98 -2.80 3.89 -12.99
C LYS A 98 -1.60 4.47 -13.75
N GLN A 99 -0.38 4.07 -13.40
CA GLN A 99 0.84 4.54 -14.06
C GLN A 99 0.90 4.07 -15.52
N ARG A 100 0.50 2.82 -15.80
CA ARG A 100 0.45 2.31 -17.18
C ARG A 100 -0.58 3.07 -18.02
N VAL A 101 -1.79 3.26 -17.52
CA VAL A 101 -2.82 4.06 -18.21
C VAL A 101 -2.35 5.49 -18.51
N LEU A 102 -1.54 6.09 -17.64
CA LEU A 102 -1.00 7.44 -17.84
C LEU A 102 0.20 7.48 -18.81
N ASN A 103 1.06 6.45 -18.77
CA ASN A 103 2.31 6.44 -19.54
C ASN A 103 2.14 5.84 -20.94
N GLU A 104 1.16 4.97 -21.12
CA GLU A 104 0.82 4.37 -22.40
C GLU A 104 -0.45 5.05 -22.94
N LEU A 105 -0.28 5.91 -23.95
CA LEU A 105 -1.39 6.41 -24.78
C LEU A 105 -1.94 5.32 -25.72
N THR A 106 -1.74 4.04 -25.41
CA THR A 106 -2.49 2.95 -26.04
C THR A 106 -3.75 2.75 -25.21
N PRO A 107 -4.88 3.36 -25.61
CA PRO A 107 -6.15 3.11 -24.96
C PRO A 107 -6.44 1.60 -24.95
N ILE A 108 -7.17 1.14 -23.94
CA ILE A 108 -7.50 -0.28 -23.71
C ILE A 108 -8.02 -0.96 -24.99
N TRP A 109 -8.69 -0.22 -25.88
CA TRP A 109 -9.13 -0.73 -27.18
C TRP A 109 -7.99 -1.19 -28.10
N ALA A 110 -6.84 -0.49 -28.11
CA ALA A 110 -5.70 -0.82 -28.96
C ALA A 110 -4.99 -2.11 -28.51
N VAL A 111 -5.02 -2.41 -27.21
CA VAL A 111 -4.51 -3.68 -26.65
C VAL A 111 -5.48 -4.82 -26.99
N SER A 112 -6.80 -4.60 -26.90
CA SER A 112 -7.79 -5.61 -27.28
C SER A 112 -7.73 -5.99 -28.76
N ASP A 113 -7.56 -5.02 -29.66
CA ASP A 113 -7.51 -5.27 -31.10
C ASP A 113 -6.20 -5.96 -31.54
N GLU A 114 -5.08 -5.62 -30.91
CA GLU A 114 -3.80 -6.26 -31.14
C GLU A 114 -3.79 -7.72 -30.64
N GLU A 115 -4.41 -7.99 -29.49
CA GLU A 115 -4.54 -9.35 -28.95
C GLU A 115 -5.57 -10.21 -29.72
N MET A 116 -6.70 -9.63 -30.14
CA MET A 116 -7.69 -10.29 -31.01
C MET A 116 -7.12 -10.68 -32.39
N SER A 117 -6.19 -9.89 -32.92
CA SER A 117 -5.53 -10.16 -34.20
C SER A 117 -4.42 -11.22 -34.07
N LYS A 118 -3.78 -11.32 -32.91
CA LYS A 118 -2.71 -12.30 -32.63
C LYS A 118 -3.24 -13.66 -32.21
N THR A 119 -4.42 -13.71 -31.60
CA THR A 119 -4.95 -14.95 -31.04
C THR A 119 -6.01 -15.58 -31.96
N CYS A 120 -5.68 -16.77 -32.48
CA CYS A 120 -6.70 -17.73 -32.90
C CYS A 120 -7.44 -18.20 -31.64
N MET A 121 -8.38 -17.39 -31.14
CA MET A 121 -9.24 -17.79 -30.02
C MET A 121 -10.42 -18.60 -30.55
N SER A 122 -10.71 -19.70 -29.84
CA SER A 122 -11.97 -20.44 -29.99
C SER A 122 -13.16 -19.52 -29.75
N SER A 123 -14.27 -19.74 -30.47
CA SER A 123 -15.50 -18.97 -30.41
C SER A 123 -16.05 -18.78 -28.98
N THR A 124 -15.78 -19.74 -28.09
CA THR A 124 -16.15 -19.71 -26.67
C THR A 124 -15.36 -18.71 -25.83
N ALA A 125 -14.10 -18.45 -26.15
CA ALA A 125 -13.27 -17.50 -25.40
C ALA A 125 -13.65 -16.05 -25.70
N ILE A 126 -14.09 -15.77 -26.93
CA ILE A 126 -14.57 -14.44 -27.37
C ILE A 126 -15.85 -14.06 -26.61
N ALA A 127 -16.74 -15.02 -26.35
CA ALA A 127 -18.03 -14.76 -25.73
C ALA A 127 -17.97 -14.36 -24.24
N ILE A 128 -16.84 -14.61 -23.56
CA ILE A 128 -16.66 -14.36 -22.13
C ILE A 128 -15.80 -13.10 -21.89
N PHE A 129 -15.21 -12.55 -22.94
CA PHE A 129 -14.36 -11.38 -22.80
C PHE A 129 -15.22 -10.15 -22.46
N PRO A 130 -14.91 -9.44 -21.35
CA PRO A 130 -15.71 -8.30 -20.93
C PRO A 130 -15.66 -7.19 -21.98
N THR A 131 -16.82 -6.58 -22.22
CA THR A 131 -16.95 -5.58 -23.29
C THR A 131 -16.25 -4.29 -22.85
N ILE A 132 -15.73 -3.51 -23.80
CA ILE A 132 -15.08 -2.22 -23.51
C ILE A 132 -15.99 -1.29 -22.67
N ASP A 133 -17.31 -1.38 -22.86
CA ASP A 133 -18.29 -0.60 -22.08
C ASP A 133 -18.31 -0.98 -20.57
N GLU A 134 -18.06 -2.25 -20.23
CA GLU A 134 -18.00 -2.73 -18.84
C GLU A 134 -16.73 -2.26 -18.15
N THR A 135 -15.62 -2.20 -18.89
CA THR A 135 -14.33 -1.74 -18.38
C THR A 135 -14.31 -0.21 -18.18
N CYS A 136 -14.91 0.57 -19.08
CA CYS A 136 -14.98 2.03 -18.97
C CYS A 136 -15.78 2.53 -17.75
N LYS A 137 -16.85 1.83 -17.34
CA LYS A 137 -17.67 2.20 -16.16
C LYS A 137 -16.87 2.21 -14.85
N HIS A 138 -15.79 1.43 -14.77
CA HIS A 138 -14.93 1.32 -13.59
C HIS A 138 -13.88 2.44 -13.47
N PHE A 139 -13.67 3.25 -14.51
CA PHE A 139 -12.62 4.26 -14.56
C PHE A 139 -13.12 5.72 -14.55
N ASN A 140 -14.40 5.96 -14.20
CA ASN A 140 -14.94 7.33 -14.14
C ASN A 140 -14.11 8.22 -13.19
N TYR A 141 -13.54 9.28 -13.80
CA TYR A 141 -12.78 10.38 -13.19
C TYR A 141 -13.67 11.33 -12.40
#